data_AF-A0A3D8HB49-F1
#
_entry.id   AF-A0A3D8HB49-F1
#
_cell.length_a   1.000
_cell.length_b   1.000
_cell.length_c   1.000
_cell.angle_alpha   90.00
_cell.angle_beta   90.00
_cell.angle_gamma   90.00
#
_symmetry.space_group_name_H-M   'P 1'
#
loop_
_entity.id
_entity.type
_entity.pdbx_description
1 polymer ?
#
loop_
_entity_poly.entity_id
_entity_poly.type
_entity_poly.pdbx_seq_one_letter_code
_entity_poly.pdbx_strand_id
1 'polypeptide(L)' 'MGLGVYIIDFLKNLFIHDNRTGCKYITVDAYRSATPFYERNGFKYLSEADKDSETRLMYFDLIQLVEE' A
#
# COMPACT_ATOMS: atom_id res chain seq x y z
N MET A 1 -8.25 7.24 -14.05
CA MET A 1 -8.58 6.63 -12.75
C MET A 1 -9.33 5.33 -13.00
N GLY A 2 -9.03 4.27 -12.23
CA GLY A 2 -9.70 2.97 -12.33
C GLY A 2 -10.11 2.46 -10.95
N LEU A 3 -11.00 1.47 -10.89
CA LEU A 3 -11.58 0.96 -9.63
C LEU A 3 -10.53 0.56 -8.59
N GLY A 4 -9.41 -0.05 -9.02
CA GLY A 4 -8.34 -0.43 -8.11
C GLY A 4 -7.72 0.75 -7.36
N VAL A 5 -7.50 1.88 -8.04
CA VAL A 5 -6.97 3.10 -7.40
C VAL A 5 -7.96 3.63 -6.37
N TYR A 6 -9.25 3.68 -6.75
CA TYR A 6 -10.31 4.13 -5.85
C TYR A 6 -10.40 3.26 -4.57
N ILE A 7 -10.27 1.95 -4.70
CA ILE A 7 -10.28 1.03 -3.54
C ILE A 7 -9.08 1.31 -2.63
N ILE A 8 -7.87 1.50 -3.18
CA ILE A 8 -6.68 1.79 -2.38
C ILE A 8 -6.80 3.13 -1.66
N ASP A 9 -7.28 4.17 -2.34
CA ASP A 9 -7.49 5.49 -1.74
C ASP A 9 -8.56 5.44 -0.66
N PHE A 10 -9.66 4.72 -0.89
CA PHE A 10 -10.68 4.50 0.13
C PHE A 10 -10.11 3.83 1.37
N LEU A 11 -9.30 2.77 1.22
CA LEU A 11 -8.68 2.06 2.35
C LEU A 11 -7.74 2.97 3.13
N LYS A 12 -6.87 3.73 2.45
CA LYS A 12 -5.97 4.69 3.11
C LYS A 12 -6.75 5.71 3.95
N ASN A 13 -7.79 6.31 3.36
CA ASN A 13 -8.67 7.26 4.03
C ASN A 13 -9.39 6.63 5.23
N LEU A 14 -9.85 5.39 5.08
CA LEU A 14 -10.56 4.67 6.14
C LEU A 14 -9.71 4.48 7.42
N PHE A 15 -8.39 4.33 7.29
CA PHE A 15 -7.49 4.11 8.42
C PHE A 15 -6.93 5.40 9.04
N ILE A 16 -6.98 6.54 8.34
CA ILE A 16 -6.51 7.83 8.88
C ILE A 16 -7.66 8.67 9.46
N HIS A 17 -8.89 8.51 8.96
CA HIS A 17 -10.05 9.28 9.40
C HIS A 17 -10.87 8.53 10.45
N ASP A 18 -11.35 9.27 11.46
CA ASP A 18 -12.28 8.75 12.49
C ASP A 18 -11.70 7.54 13.26
N ASN A 19 -10.36 7.50 13.38
CA ASN A 19 -9.49 6.50 14.04
C ASN A 19 -10.20 5.30 14.68
N ARG A 20 -10.76 4.43 13.82
CA ARG A 20 -11.50 3.24 14.27
C ARG A 20 -10.55 2.12 14.73
N THR A 21 -9.31 2.16 14.25
CA THR A 21 -8.20 1.25 14.56
C THR A 21 -6.88 1.95 14.24
N GLY A 22 -5.90 1.91 15.14
CA GLY A 22 -4.57 2.49 14.88
C GLY A 22 -3.67 1.53 14.10
N CYS A 23 -3.21 1.93 12.91
CA CYS A 23 -2.13 1.24 12.20
C CYS A 23 -1.25 2.26 11.48
N LYS A 24 0.06 1.97 11.39
CA LYS A 24 1.02 2.83 10.69
C LYS A 24 1.16 2.45 9.22
N TYR A 25 1.01 1.17 8.89
CA TYR A 25 1.30 0.65 7.57
C TYR A 25 0.14 -0.17 7.01
N ILE A 26 -0.08 -0.06 5.71
CA ILE A 26 -0.82 -1.04 4.91
C ILE A 26 0.22 -1.91 4.21
N THR A 27 0.14 -3.23 4.36
CA THR A 27 1.02 -4.17 3.65
C THR A 27 0.25 -4.99 2.63
N VAL A 28 0.93 -5.39 1.56
CA VAL A 28 0.41 -6.30 0.53
C VAL A 28 1.45 -7.34 0.18
N ASP A 29 0.98 -8.54 -0.17
CA ASP A 29 1.76 -9.57 -0.84
C ASP A 29 1.35 -9.57 -2.33
N ALA A 30 2.07 -8.80 -3.13
CA ALA A 30 1.66 -8.45 -4.48
C ALA A 30 2.28 -9.37 -5.52
N TYR A 31 1.48 -9.95 -6.43
CA TYR A 31 2.03 -10.64 -7.61
C TYR A 31 2.99 -9.73 -8.38
N ARG A 32 4.08 -10.30 -8.92
CA ARG A 32 5.09 -9.55 -9.69
C ARG A 32 4.48 -8.69 -10.81
N SER A 33 3.43 -9.18 -11.47
CA SER A 33 2.73 -8.43 -12.52
C SER A 33 1.94 -7.22 -12.00
N ALA A 34 1.61 -7.20 -10.71
CA ALA A 34 0.84 -6.14 -10.05
C ALA A 34 1.72 -5.12 -9.31
N THR A 35 3.02 -5.36 -9.12
CA THR A 35 3.90 -4.41 -8.42
C THR A 35 3.89 -3.01 -9.03
N PRO A 36 3.82 -2.81 -10.38
CA PRO A 36 3.75 -1.47 -10.94
C PRO A 36 2.48 -0.71 -10.54
N PHE A 37 1.38 -1.42 -10.26
CA PHE A 37 0.16 -0.79 -9.76
C PHE A 37 0.38 -0.27 -8.33
N TYR A 38 0.93 -1.08 -7.43
CA TYR A 38 1.17 -0.67 -6.05
C TYR A 38 2.24 0.44 -5.93
N GLU A 39 3.30 0.38 -6.73
CA GLU A 39 4.32 1.45 -6.81
C GLU A 39 3.70 2.79 -7.21
N ARG A 40 2.84 2.81 -8.25
CA ARG A 40 2.11 4.03 -8.65
C ARG A 40 1.15 4.55 -7.57
N ASN A 41 0.73 3.68 -6.64
CA ASN A 41 -0.10 4.06 -5.48
C ASN A 41 0.74 4.34 -4.23
N GLY A 42 2.06 4.50 -4.36
CA GLY A 42 2.97 4.92 -3.29
C GLY A 42 3.47 3.81 -2.38
N PHE A 43 3.20 2.54 -2.70
CA PHE A 43 3.76 1.42 -1.96
C PHE A 43 5.24 1.23 -2.28
N LYS A 44 6.02 0.83 -1.28
CA LYS A 44 7.46 0.54 -1.37
C LYS A 44 7.70 -0.93 -1.09
N TYR A 45 8.73 -1.52 -1.71
CA TYR A 45 9.16 -2.88 -1.38
C TYR A 45 9.61 -2.95 0.08
N LEU A 46 9.20 -4.01 0.77
CA LEU A 46 9.59 -4.23 2.17
C LEU A 46 11.07 -4.63 2.28
N SER A 47 11.56 -5.43 1.33
CA SER A 47 12.95 -5.86 1.24
C SER A 47 13.30 -6.34 -0.17
N GLU A 48 14.57 -6.73 -0.37
CA GLU A 48 15.05 -7.38 -1.58
C GLU A 48 15.06 -8.92 -1.48
N ALA A 49 14.63 -9.49 -0.35
CA ALA A 49 14.69 -10.94 -0.10
C ALA A 49 13.77 -11.74 -1.04
N ASP A 50 12.69 -11.12 -1.52
CA ASP A 50 11.68 -11.72 -2.39
C ASP A 50 11.75 -11.22 -3.84
N LYS A 51 12.86 -10.54 -4.22
CA LYS A 51 12.99 -9.89 -5.53
C LYS A 51 12.82 -10.85 -6.72
N ASP A 52 13.06 -12.14 -6.51
CA ASP A 52 12.99 -13.23 -7.51
C ASP A 52 11.79 -14.17 -7.27
N SER A 53 10.92 -13.88 -6.30
CA SER A 53 9.72 -14.65 -5.97
C SER A 53 8.51 -14.28 -6.84
N GLU A 54 7.48 -15.13 -6.86
CA GLU A 54 6.23 -14.87 -7.61
C GLU A 54 5.46 -13.65 -7.09
N THR A 55 5.63 -13.36 -5.80
CA THR A 55 5.06 -12.20 -5.13
C THR A 55 6.14 -11.35 -4.47
N ARG A 56 5.83 -10.07 -4.25
CA ARG A 56 6.66 -9.09 -3.55
C ARG A 56 5.87 -8.51 -2.38
N LEU A 57 6.45 -8.55 -1.20
CA LEU A 57 5.96 -7.83 -0.02
C LEU A 57 6.20 -6.34 -0.21
N MET A 58 5.13 -5.56 -0.11
CA MET A 58 5.19 -4.11 -0.20
C MET A 58 4.41 -3.47 0.94
N TYR A 59 4.73 -2.21 1.26
CA TYR A 59 4.04 -1.45 2.30
C TYR A 59 3.80 0.00 1.89
N PHE A 60 2.75 0.60 2.45
CA PHE A 60 2.46 2.03 2.40
C PHE A 60 2.44 2.58 3.82
N ASP A 61 3.17 3.69 4.07
CA ASP A 61 3.20 4.36 5.38
C ASP A 61 2.09 5.42 5.45
N LEU A 62 1.08 5.16 6.28
CA LEU A 62 -0.08 6.03 6.45
C LEU A 62 0.27 7.37 7.09
N ILE A 63 1.42 7.47 7.79
CA ILE A 63 1.84 8.76 8.39
C ILE A 63 2.04 9.84 7.32
N GLN A 64 2.39 9.44 6.08
CA GLN A 64 2.56 10.35 4.94
C GLN A 64 1.26 11.09 4.57
N LEU A 65 0.10 10.64 5.05
CA LEU A 65 -1.21 11.23 4.79
C LEU A 65 -1.77 12.02 5.98
N VAL A 66 -1.10 11.96 7.14
CA VAL A 66 -1.50 12.67 8.36
C VAL A 66 -0.71 13.96 8.53
N GLU A 67 0.49 14.05 7.94
CA GLU A 67 1.39 15.21 8.02
C GLU A 67 1.16 16.26 6.90
N GLU A 68 -0.10 16.67 6.68
CA GLU A 68 -0.46 17.90 5.92
C GLU A 68 -1.16 18.94 6.81
#